data_AF-I8YI01-F1
#
_entry.id   AF-I8YI01-F1
#
_cell.length_a   1.000
_cell.length_b   1.000
_cell.length_c   1.000
_cell.angle_alpha   90.00
_cell.angle_beta   90.00
_cell.angle_gamma   90.00
#
_symmetry.space_group_name_H-M   'P 1'
#
loop_
_entity.id
_entity.type
_entity.pdbx_description
1 polymer ?
#
loop_
_entity_poly.entity_id
_entity_poly.type
_entity_poly.pdbx_seq_one_letter_code
_entity_poly.pdbx_strand_id
1 'polypeptide(L)' 'MVDSMPNTISGNAIAKQIVRSGTFPAANYRAACLGKSDKDFLNKLKMVEEELDETIHWLEIIRDSGMIKAEKLQDLL' A
#
# COMPACT_ATOMS: atom_id res chain seq x y z
N MET A 1 -7.28 2.43 9.69
CA MET A 1 -7.72 1.23 8.94
C MET A 1 -7.04 -0.04 9.47
N VAL A 2 -5.70 -0.13 9.44
CA VAL A 2 -4.98 -1.33 9.90
C VAL A 2 -5.25 -1.70 11.36
N ASP A 3 -5.51 -0.72 12.23
CA ASP A 3 -5.89 -0.96 13.63
C ASP A 3 -7.27 -1.62 13.80
N SER A 4 -8.08 -1.66 12.72
CA SER A 4 -9.37 -2.36 12.69
C SER A 4 -9.26 -3.81 12.21
N MET A 5 -8.05 -4.29 11.90
CA MET A 5 -7.83 -5.67 11.45
C MET A 5 -8.10 -6.67 12.57
N PRO A 6 -8.65 -7.87 12.27
CA PRO A 6 -8.83 -8.91 13.26
C PRO A 6 -7.50 -9.34 13.87
N ASN A 7 -7.46 -9.53 15.20
CA ASN A 7 -6.27 -10.04 15.90
C ASN A 7 -6.09 -11.55 15.65
N THR A 8 -5.68 -11.89 14.44
CA THR A 8 -5.43 -13.24 13.93
C THR A 8 -4.08 -13.25 13.22
N ILE A 9 -3.53 -14.44 12.97
CA ILE A 9 -2.25 -14.56 12.24
C ILE A 9 -2.34 -13.88 10.87
N SER A 10 -3.39 -14.19 10.09
CA SER A 10 -3.60 -13.62 8.76
C SER A 10 -3.84 -12.11 8.83
N GLY A 11 -4.67 -11.64 9.78
CA GLY A 11 -4.96 -10.22 9.94
C GLY A 11 -3.71 -9.41 10.29
N ASN A 12 -2.88 -9.91 11.21
CA ASN A 12 -1.62 -9.28 11.59
C ASN A 12 -0.58 -9.30 10.46
N ALA A 13 -0.54 -10.36 9.65
CA ALA A 13 0.35 -10.44 8.49
C ALA A 13 -0.02 -9.40 7.43
N ILE A 14 -1.30 -9.33 7.06
CA ILE A 14 -1.80 -8.38 6.05
C ILE A 14 -1.69 -6.93 6.56
N ALA A 15 -1.99 -6.67 7.83
CA ALA A 15 -1.83 -5.34 8.42
C ALA A 15 -0.39 -4.81 8.24
N LYS A 16 0.62 -5.67 8.46
CA LYS A 16 2.03 -5.31 8.26
C LYS A 16 2.36 -5.04 6.79
N GLN A 17 1.79 -5.81 5.87
CA GLN A 17 1.99 -5.57 4.43
C GLN A 17 1.43 -4.21 4.02
N ILE A 18 0.19 -3.89 4.41
CA ILE A 18 -0.42 -2.58 4.14
C ILE A 18 0.39 -1.42 4.72
N VAL A 19 0.88 -1.53 5.97
CA VAL A 19 1.70 -0.45 6.55
C VAL A 19 2.96 -0.22 5.74
N ARG A 20 3.59 -1.29 5.25
CA ARG A 20 4.80 -1.21 4.44
C ARG A 20 4.48 -0.62 3.06
N SER A 21 3.62 -1.28 2.29
CA SER A 21 3.31 -0.91 0.91
C SER A 21 2.57 0.44 0.84
N GLY A 22 1.79 0.82 1.86
CA GLY A 22 1.08 2.10 1.88
C GLY A 22 1.95 3.31 2.26
N THR A 23 3.08 3.12 2.96
CA THR A 23 3.96 4.22 3.38
C THR A 23 5.18 4.40 2.47
N PHE A 24 5.63 3.31 1.84
CA PHE A 24 6.80 3.30 0.98
C PHE A 24 6.66 4.15 -0.30
N PRO A 25 5.50 4.23 -0.98
CA PRO A 25 5.26 5.10 -2.14
C PRO A 25 5.55 6.57 -1.84
N ALA A 26 5.09 7.09 -0.69
CA ALA A 26 5.32 8.48 -0.32
C ALA A 26 6.82 8.78 -0.11
N ALA A 27 7.55 7.87 0.53
CA ALA A 27 8.99 8.00 0.73
C ALA A 27 9.76 7.95 -0.61
N ASN A 28 9.39 7.02 -1.51
CA ASN A 28 10.04 6.86 -2.80
C ASN A 28 9.70 7.98 -3.77
N TYR A 29 8.48 8.52 -3.73
CA TYR A 29 8.11 9.70 -4.49
C TYR A 29 8.96 10.91 -4.09
N ARG A 30 9.13 11.14 -2.77
CA ARG A 30 10.03 12.18 -2.29
C ARG A 30 11.48 11.97 -2.74
N ALA A 31 11.95 10.72 -2.75
CA ALA A 31 13.28 10.39 -3.25
C ALA A 31 13.39 10.58 -4.78
N ALA A 32 12.33 10.31 -5.54
CA ALA A 32 12.26 10.57 -6.98
C ALA A 32 12.46 12.06 -7.26
N CYS A 33 11.76 12.93 -6.53
CA CYS A 33 11.88 14.39 -6.67
C CYS A 33 13.29 14.94 -6.37
N LEU A 34 14.14 14.18 -5.68
CA LEU A 34 15.54 14.51 -5.41
C LEU A 34 16.51 13.78 -6.36
N GLY A 35 15.98 13.08 -7.36
CA GLY A 35 16.73 12.25 -8.29
C GLY A 35 17.76 13.05 -9.10
N LYS A 36 18.81 12.37 -9.53
CA LYS A 36 19.97 13.02 -10.19
C LYS A 36 19.79 13.20 -11.70
N SER A 37 18.74 12.62 -12.28
CA SER A 37 18.43 12.68 -13.72
C SER A 37 16.98 12.26 -13.97
N ASP A 38 16.45 12.57 -15.14
CA ASP A 38 15.11 12.15 -15.58
C ASP A 38 14.95 10.62 -15.58
N LYS A 39 16.01 9.88 -15.95
CA LYS A 39 15.99 8.41 -15.94
C LYS A 39 15.87 7.86 -14.51
N ASP A 40 16.57 8.47 -13.55
CA ASP A 40 16.49 8.09 -12.15
C ASP A 40 15.11 8.43 -11.55
N PHE A 41 14.57 9.61 -11.92
CA PHE A 41 13.21 10.01 -11.56
C PHE A 41 12.17 9.01 -12.08
N LEU A 42 12.20 8.66 -13.37
CA LEU A 42 11.27 7.70 -13.98
C LEU A 42 11.37 6.31 -13.33
N ASN A 43 12.58 5.82 -13.09
CA ASN A 43 12.79 4.53 -12.44
C ASN A 43 12.20 4.51 -11.03
N LYS A 44 12.37 5.59 -10.26
CA LYS A 44 11.81 5.71 -8.91
C LYS A 44 10.29 5.85 -8.93
N LEU A 45 9.73 6.59 -9.88
CA LEU A 45 8.28 6.63 -10.07
C LEU A 45 7.69 5.26 -10.40
N LYS A 46 8.40 4.44 -11.19
CA LYS A 46 7.90 3.08 -11.49
C LYS A 46 7.81 2.22 -10.23
N MET A 47 8.81 2.31 -9.35
CA MET A 47 8.75 1.64 -8.03
C MET A 47 7.59 2.15 -7.16
N VAL A 48 7.29 3.45 -7.21
CA VAL A 48 6.11 4.03 -6.50
C VAL A 48 4.82 3.42 -7.03
N GLU A 49 4.68 3.30 -8.35
CA GLU A 49 3.51 2.69 -9.00
C GLU A 49 3.33 1.23 -8.59
N GLU A 50 4.40 0.43 -8.63
CA GLU A 50 4.40 -0.99 -8.24
C GLU A 50 3.95 -1.20 -6.79
N GLU A 51 4.39 -0.35 -5.87
CA GLU A 51 4.06 -0.44 -4.44
C GLU A 51 2.63 0.04 -4.12
N LEU A 52 2.11 0.99 -4.91
CA LEU A 52 0.70 1.37 -4.84
C LEU A 52 -0.20 0.25 -5.36
N ASP A 53 0.19 -0.41 -6.45
CA ASP A 53 -0.53 -1.59 -6.98
C ASP A 53 -0.56 -2.72 -5.96
N GLU A 54 0.57 -3.03 -5.30
CA GLU A 54 0.62 -4.00 -4.20
C GLU A 54 -0.33 -3.59 -3.06
N THR A 55 -0.39 -2.30 -2.71
CA THR A 55 -1.30 -1.80 -1.67
C THR A 55 -2.76 -2.01 -2.05
N ILE A 56 -3.15 -1.70 -3.29
CA ILE A 56 -4.50 -1.94 -3.80
C ILE A 56 -4.83 -3.43 -3.72
N HIS A 57 -3.92 -4.30 -4.16
CA HIS A 57 -4.12 -5.74 -4.10
C HIS A 57 -4.39 -6.24 -2.67
N TRP A 58 -3.66 -5.73 -1.67
CA TRP A 58 -3.92 -6.08 -0.28
C TRP A 58 -5.27 -5.56 0.22
N LEU A 59 -5.72 -4.37 -0.22
CA LEU A 59 -7.05 -3.84 0.10
C LEU A 59 -8.16 -4.70 -0.49
N GLU A 60 -7.99 -5.21 -1.72
CA GLU A 60 -8.91 -6.16 -2.35
C GLU A 60 -9.00 -7.46 -1.56
N ILE A 61 -7.86 -8.02 -1.13
CA ILE A 61 -7.84 -9.22 -0.27
C ILE A 61 -8.60 -8.97 1.04
N ILE A 62 -8.41 -7.82 1.68
CA ILE A 62 -9.12 -7.47 2.92
C ILE A 62 -10.64 -7.41 2.70
N ARG A 63 -11.07 -6.80 1.59
CA ARG A 63 -12.48 -6.71 1.18
C ARG A 63 -13.07 -8.10 0.94
N ASP A 64 -12.41 -8.89 0.09
CA ASP A 64 -12.94 -10.16 -0.40
C ASP A 64 -12.93 -11.25 0.69
N SER A 65 -12.00 -11.17 1.64
CA SER A 65 -11.96 -12.06 2.81
C SER A 65 -12.91 -11.65 3.94
N GLY A 66 -13.55 -10.47 3.84
CA GLY A 66 -14.44 -9.95 4.88
C GLY A 66 -13.73 -9.58 6.19
N MET A 67 -12.40 -9.39 6.17
CA MET A 67 -11.62 -9.01 7.36
C MET A 67 -12.00 -7.62 7.88
N ILE A 68 -12.34 -6.72 6.97
CA ILE A 68 -12.92 -5.40 7.26
C ILE A 68 -14.20 -5.26 6.45
N LYS A 69 -15.21 -4.63 7.06
CA LYS A 69 -16.46 -4.26 6.39
C LYS A 69 -16.19 -3.40 5.15
N ALA A 70 -16.76 -3.76 4.00
CA ALA A 70 -16.50 -3.12 2.71
C ALA A 70 -16.80 -1.61 2.71
N GLU A 71 -17.78 -1.16 3.49
CA GLU A 71 -18.13 0.25 3.64
C GLU A 71 -16.98 1.10 4.22
N LYS A 72 -16.05 0.48 4.96
CA LYS A 72 -14.85 1.15 5.49
C LYS A 72 -13.69 1.22 4.50
N LEU A 73 -13.78 0.51 3.38
CA LEU A 73 -12.75 0.44 2.35
C LEU A 73 -13.13 1.26 1.10
N GLN A 74 -14.35 1.78 1.05
CA GLN A 74 -14.93 2.40 -0.15
C GLN A 74 -14.19 3.66 -0.62
N ASP A 75 -13.60 4.42 0.31
CA ASP A 75 -12.84 5.64 -0.01
C ASP A 75 -11.36 5.36 -0.32
N LEU A 76 -10.93 4.09 -0.25
CA LEU A 76 -9.55 3.65 -0.41
C LEU A 76 -9.30 2.84 -1.70
N LEU A 77 -10.38 2.44 -2.39
CA LEU A 77 -10.40 1.72 -3.66
C LEU A 77 -11.05 2.61 -4.72
#